data_AF-A0A4Y7PGU0-F1
#
_entry.id   AF-A0A4Y7PGU0-F1
#
_cell.length_a   1.000
_cell.length_b   1.000
_cell.length_c   1.000
_cell.angle_alpha   90.00
_cell.angle_beta   90.00
_cell.angle_gamma   90.00
#
_symmetry.space_group_name_H-M   'P 1'
#
loop_
_entity.id
_entity.type
_entity.pdbx_description
1 polymer ?
#
loop_
_entity_poly.entity_id
_entity_poly.type
_entity_poly.pdbx_seq_one_letter_code
_entity_poly.pdbx_strand_id
1 'polypeptide(L)'
;MGMDGVDHLVKLLATVNSNGWDAAFSEDVNYGGRLSDVENLTFKSYTEPLRSLRYSLEEAKLCMAALINVKARLTDKIRKLQKHCAPLVLQDGIERIPDEVLASIFEAGHQMSEHSKFALRNFINAPRRPNRSIPIEIRPTTPPNFNQVESTLELRPAQMAAPGGQDLATMKRRRRDHRDPRPGGNYPDSS
;
A
#
# COMPACT_ATOMS: atom_id res chain seq x y z
N MET A 1 0.94 -8.56 21.96
CA MET A 1 1.76 -9.14 20.88
C MET A 1 3.21 -8.82 21.19
N GLY A 2 4.00 -9.84 21.49
CA GLY A 2 5.43 -9.70 21.76
C GLY A 2 6.15 -9.09 20.55
N MET A 3 7.22 -8.35 20.78
CA MET A 3 8.11 -7.81 19.74
C MET A 3 9.12 -8.88 19.29
N ASP A 4 8.81 -10.15 19.55
CA ASP A 4 9.65 -11.29 19.29
C ASP A 4 9.90 -11.39 17.77
N GLY A 5 11.19 -11.42 17.39
CA GLY A 5 11.64 -11.42 16.00
C GLY A 5 12.04 -10.05 15.45
N VAL A 6 11.76 -8.93 16.14
CA VAL A 6 12.27 -7.61 15.71
C VAL A 6 13.80 -7.58 15.80
N ASP A 7 14.39 -8.13 16.86
CA ASP A 7 15.86 -8.18 17.00
C ASP A 7 16.51 -9.03 15.91
N HIS A 8 15.86 -10.13 15.51
CA HIS A 8 16.32 -10.97 14.40
C HIS A 8 16.22 -10.23 13.06
N LEU A 9 15.14 -9.47 12.86
CA LEU A 9 14.98 -8.62 11.69
C LEU A 9 16.03 -7.51 11.66
N VAL A 10 16.32 -6.86 12.79
CA VAL A 10 17.37 -5.82 12.90
C VAL A 10 18.74 -6.41 12.60
N LYS A 11 19.05 -7.59 13.14
CA LYS A 11 20.28 -8.34 12.85
C LYS A 11 20.40 -8.67 11.36
N LEU A 12 19.33 -9.20 10.74
CA LEU A 12 19.29 -9.49 9.31
C LEU A 12 19.55 -8.22 8.47
N LEU A 13 18.87 -7.11 8.80
CA LEU A 13 19.06 -5.83 8.13
C LEU A 13 20.48 -5.29 8.29
N ALA A 14 21.09 -5.45 9.47
CA ALA A 14 22.47 -5.07 9.70
C ALA A 14 23.43 -5.86 8.81
N THR A 15 23.24 -7.18 8.69
CA THR A 15 24.04 -8.04 7.80
C THR A 15 23.87 -7.68 6.33
N VAL A 16 22.65 -7.45 5.87
CA VAL A 16 22.37 -6.99 4.49
C VAL A 16 23.05 -5.65 4.22
N ASN A 17 23.06 -4.74 5.20
CA ASN A 17 23.67 -3.43 5.05
C ASN A 17 25.21 -3.49 5.02
N SER A 18 25.83 -4.38 5.81
CA SER A 18 27.29 -4.49 5.86
C SER A 18 27.87 -5.33 4.72
N ASN A 19 27.19 -6.42 4.33
CA ASN A 19 27.75 -7.43 3.44
C ASN A 19 27.02 -7.52 2.08
N GLY A 20 25.90 -6.82 1.93
CA GLY A 20 25.05 -6.91 0.75
C GLY A 20 24.06 -8.09 0.80
N TRP A 21 23.14 -8.12 -0.16
CA TRP A 21 22.10 -9.14 -0.26
C TRP A 21 22.68 -10.53 -0.54
N ASP A 22 23.59 -10.65 -1.49
CA ASP A 22 24.14 -11.96 -1.88
C ASP A 22 24.88 -12.63 -0.72
N ALA A 23 25.58 -11.87 0.12
CA ALA A 23 26.27 -12.39 1.28
C ALA A 23 25.32 -12.74 2.44
N ALA A 24 24.25 -11.97 2.65
CA ALA A 24 23.27 -12.25 3.72
C ALA A 24 22.43 -13.50 3.45
N PHE A 25 22.25 -13.86 2.19
CA PHE A 25 21.43 -15.00 1.74
C PHE A 25 22.25 -16.13 1.10
N SER A 26 23.59 -16.06 1.14
CA SER A 26 24.43 -17.16 0.68
C SER A 26 24.24 -18.38 1.60
N GLU A 27 24.03 -19.54 0.99
CA GLU A 27 23.79 -20.82 1.68
C GLU A 27 25.02 -21.27 2.51
N ASP A 28 26.18 -20.66 2.25
CA ASP A 28 27.49 -20.98 2.84
C ASP A 28 27.85 -20.13 4.08
N VAL A 29 26.95 -19.27 4.55
CA VAL A 29 27.19 -18.51 5.78
C VAL A 29 27.21 -19.49 6.94
N ASN A 30 28.41 -19.82 7.38
CA ASN A 30 28.73 -20.71 8.48
C ASN A 30 28.01 -20.25 9.77
N TYR A 31 26.76 -20.71 9.99
CA TYR A 31 25.95 -20.41 11.17
C TYR A 31 26.56 -20.96 12.48
N GLY A 32 27.72 -21.63 12.42
CA GLY A 32 28.49 -22.14 13.56
C GLY A 32 29.13 -21.08 14.46
N GLY A 33 28.95 -19.80 14.18
CA GLY A 33 29.47 -18.71 15.02
C GLY A 33 28.57 -18.41 16.22
N ARG A 34 28.89 -18.99 17.38
CA ARG A 34 28.52 -18.51 18.74
C ARG A 34 27.17 -18.99 19.33
N LEU A 35 26.89 -20.29 19.21
CA LEU A 35 25.74 -20.97 19.86
C LEU A 35 26.01 -21.45 21.31
N SER A 36 26.82 -20.75 22.10
CA SER A 36 27.26 -21.26 23.41
C SER A 36 26.34 -20.99 24.60
N ASP A 37 25.33 -20.10 24.52
CA ASP A 37 24.61 -19.68 25.74
C ASP A 37 23.08 -19.90 25.78
N VAL A 38 22.47 -20.48 24.74
CA VAL A 38 21.03 -20.84 24.78
C VAL A 38 20.87 -22.36 24.92
N GLU A 39 21.41 -22.89 26.03
CA GLU A 39 21.06 -24.21 26.54
C GLU A 39 19.59 -24.17 26.99
N ASN A 40 18.67 -24.85 26.28
CA ASN A 40 17.40 -25.41 26.81
C ASN A 40 16.40 -25.89 25.73
N LEU A 41 16.79 -25.98 24.46
CA LEU A 41 15.96 -26.68 23.47
C LEU A 41 16.47 -28.12 23.33
N THR A 42 15.63 -29.06 23.76
CA THR A 42 15.79 -30.53 23.84
C THR A 42 16.06 -31.24 22.49
N PHE A 43 16.72 -30.56 21.55
CA PHE A 43 17.05 -31.03 20.19
C PHE A 43 18.44 -31.68 20.13
N LYS A 44 18.80 -32.49 21.12
CA LYS A 44 20.09 -33.21 21.13
C LYS A 44 20.22 -34.31 20.05
N SER A 45 19.17 -34.61 19.27
CA SER A 45 19.13 -35.82 18.43
C SER A 45 19.51 -35.65 16.95
N TYR A 46 19.63 -34.43 16.44
CA TYR A 46 20.00 -34.23 15.03
C TYR A 46 21.48 -33.94 14.88
N THR A 47 22.15 -34.76 14.08
CA THR A 47 23.52 -34.49 13.62
C THR A 47 23.52 -33.26 12.72
N GLU A 48 24.60 -32.49 12.74
CA GLU A 48 24.83 -31.47 11.71
C GLU A 48 24.81 -32.13 10.32
N PRO A 49 24.28 -31.47 9.27
CA PRO A 49 23.90 -30.05 9.15
C PRO A 49 22.42 -29.73 9.46
N LEU A 50 21.61 -30.74 9.79
CA LEU A 50 20.14 -30.58 9.91
C LEU A 50 19.73 -29.67 11.06
N ARG A 51 20.53 -29.63 12.13
CA ARG A 51 20.28 -28.76 13.29
C ARG A 51 20.45 -27.29 12.91
N SER A 52 21.55 -26.93 12.25
CA SER A 52 21.79 -25.55 11.76
C SER A 52 20.70 -25.09 10.79
N LEU A 53 20.29 -25.96 9.87
CA LEU A 53 19.22 -25.66 8.92
C LEU A 53 17.87 -25.38 9.63
N ARG A 54 17.51 -26.18 10.63
CA ARG A 54 16.28 -25.94 11.41
C ARG A 54 16.34 -24.63 12.18
N TYR A 55 17.48 -24.30 12.76
CA TYR A 55 17.64 -23.03 13.47
C TYR A 55 17.48 -21.84 12.51
N SER A 56 18.15 -21.86 11.36
CA SER A 56 18.03 -20.83 10.33
C SER A 56 16.57 -20.69 9.84
N LEU A 57 15.86 -21.81 9.68
CA LEU A 57 14.45 -21.80 9.33
C LEU A 57 13.57 -21.11 10.39
N GLU A 58 13.80 -21.39 11.68
CA GLU A 58 13.07 -20.72 12.76
C GLU A 58 13.41 -19.22 12.86
N GLU A 59 14.68 -18.83 12.70
CA GLU A 59 15.09 -17.42 12.64
C GLU A 59 14.41 -16.69 11.47
N ALA A 60 14.38 -17.31 10.29
CA ALA A 60 13.68 -16.77 9.11
C ALA A 60 12.17 -16.62 9.32
N LYS A 61 11.52 -17.58 9.98
CA LYS A 61 10.08 -17.48 10.35
C LYS A 61 9.82 -16.31 11.29
N LEU A 62 10.68 -16.11 12.29
CA LEU A 62 10.58 -14.99 13.23
C LEU A 62 10.76 -13.64 12.51
N CYS A 63 11.74 -13.54 11.61
CA CYS A 63 11.92 -12.36 10.75
C CYS A 63 10.68 -12.09 9.89
N MET A 64 10.09 -13.12 9.28
CA MET A 64 8.88 -12.98 8.47
C MET A 64 7.67 -12.52 9.31
N ALA A 65 7.49 -13.07 10.50
CA ALA A 65 6.44 -12.64 11.43
C ALA A 65 6.63 -11.17 11.84
N ALA A 66 7.86 -10.76 12.16
CA ALA A 66 8.18 -9.36 12.46
C ALA A 66 7.87 -8.43 11.27
N LEU A 67 8.24 -8.82 10.04
CA LEU A 67 7.94 -8.06 8.83
C LEU A 67 6.43 -7.88 8.60
N ILE A 68 5.64 -8.94 8.79
CA ILE A 68 4.17 -8.87 8.68
C ILE A 68 3.61 -7.86 9.69
N ASN A 69 4.09 -7.89 10.93
CA ASN A 69 3.66 -6.95 11.98
C ASN A 69 4.05 -5.50 11.66
N VAL A 70 5.27 -5.26 11.17
CA VAL A 70 5.75 -3.94 10.74
C VAL A 70 4.89 -3.41 9.59
N LYS A 71 4.61 -4.25 8.58
CA LYS A 71 3.73 -3.92 7.45
C LYS A 71 2.33 -3.52 7.92
N ALA A 72 1.73 -4.29 8.84
CA ALA A 72 0.40 -3.99 9.38
C ALA A 72 0.38 -2.63 10.09
N ARG A 73 1.34 -2.38 10.98
CA ARG A 73 1.46 -1.09 11.69
C ARG A 73 1.68 0.09 10.74
N LEU A 74 2.51 -0.09 9.70
CA LEU A 74 2.74 0.95 8.71
C LEU A 74 1.47 1.26 7.91
N THR A 75 0.73 0.22 7.50
CA THR A 75 -0.56 0.37 6.81
C THR A 75 -1.55 1.16 7.66
N ASP A 76 -1.65 0.85 8.95
CA ASP A 76 -2.52 1.58 9.87
C ASP A 76 -2.08 3.03 10.06
N LYS A 77 -0.77 3.30 10.14
CA LYS A 77 -0.23 4.66 10.21
C LYS A 77 -0.56 5.47 8.96
N ILE A 78 -0.40 4.87 7.77
CA ILE A 78 -0.76 5.51 6.49
C ILE A 78 -2.25 5.86 6.47
N ARG A 79 -3.13 4.92 6.84
CA ARG A 79 -4.58 5.17 6.90
C ARG A 79 -4.94 6.30 7.86
N LYS A 80 -4.32 6.33 9.05
CA LYS A 80 -4.52 7.42 10.02
C LYS A 80 -4.07 8.75 9.44
N LEU A 81 -2.89 8.81 8.84
CA LEU A 81 -2.37 10.02 8.20
C LEU A 81 -3.28 10.50 7.07
N GLN A 82 -3.72 9.62 6.17
CA GLN A 82 -4.66 9.96 5.10
C GLN A 82 -5.97 10.55 5.65
N LYS A 83 -6.51 9.97 6.72
CA LYS A 83 -7.71 10.48 7.39
C LYS A 83 -7.51 11.89 7.97
N HIS A 84 -6.30 12.22 8.44
CA HIS A 84 -5.98 13.55 8.96
C HIS A 84 -5.62 14.56 7.86
N CYS A 85 -5.02 14.12 6.76
CA CYS A 85 -4.67 15.00 5.63
C CYS A 85 -5.91 15.42 4.83
N ALA A 86 -6.92 14.54 4.68
CA ALA A 86 -8.12 14.84 3.91
C ALA A 86 -8.82 16.17 4.29
N PRO A 87 -9.15 16.44 5.57
CA PRO A 87 -9.77 17.72 5.94
C PRO A 87 -8.84 18.92 5.76
N LEU A 88 -7.53 18.75 5.90
CA LEU A 88 -6.56 19.85 5.72
C LEU A 88 -6.46 20.26 4.25
N VAL A 89 -6.37 19.28 3.34
CA VAL A 89 -6.37 19.52 1.89
C VAL A 89 -7.70 20.13 1.45
N LEU A 90 -8.81 19.68 2.02
CA LEU A 90 -10.12 20.28 1.73
C LEU A 90 -10.21 21.73 2.22
N GLN A 91 -9.73 22.01 3.43
CA GLN A 91 -9.72 23.36 3.99
C GLN A 91 -8.88 24.31 3.13
N ASP A 92 -7.65 23.92 2.80
CA ASP A 92 -6.76 24.69 1.93
C ASP A 92 -7.37 24.88 0.53
N GLY A 93 -8.08 23.88 0.01
CA GLY A 93 -8.83 24.01 -1.23
C GLY A 93 -9.95 25.06 -1.15
N ILE A 94 -10.75 25.02 -0.07
CA ILE A 94 -11.83 26.01 0.17
C ILE A 94 -11.25 27.41 0.31
N GLU A 95 -10.13 27.58 1.02
CA GLU A 95 -9.49 28.89 1.24
C GLU A 95 -8.90 29.50 -0.05
N ARG A 96 -8.62 28.69 -1.07
CA ARG A 96 -8.07 29.16 -2.36
C ARG A 96 -9.13 29.43 -3.43
N ILE A 97 -10.34 28.92 -3.27
CA ILE A 97 -11.42 29.06 -4.26
C ILE A 97 -12.11 30.41 -4.04
N PRO A 98 -12.34 31.23 -5.10
CA PRO A 98 -13.15 32.44 -4.99
C PRO A 98 -14.57 32.16 -4.53
N ASP A 99 -15.14 33.05 -3.72
CA ASP A 99 -16.45 32.86 -3.08
C ASP A 99 -17.57 32.60 -4.10
N GLU A 100 -17.52 33.18 -5.31
CA GLU A 100 -18.54 33.00 -6.34
C GLU A 100 -18.53 31.56 -6.91
N VAL A 101 -17.34 31.00 -7.07
CA VAL A 101 -17.15 29.62 -7.53
C VAL A 101 -17.59 28.67 -6.44
N LEU A 102 -17.22 28.96 -5.19
CA LEU A 102 -17.63 28.15 -4.04
C LEU A 102 -19.15 28.14 -3.87
N ALA A 103 -19.79 29.31 -3.97
CA ALA A 103 -21.25 29.44 -3.93
C ALA A 103 -21.92 28.62 -5.04
N SER A 104 -21.37 28.66 -6.26
CA SER A 104 -21.89 27.88 -7.40
C SER A 104 -21.77 26.37 -7.19
N ILE A 105 -20.66 25.89 -6.59
CA ILE A 105 -20.48 24.47 -6.25
C ILE A 105 -21.49 24.03 -5.18
N PHE A 106 -21.71 24.86 -4.15
CA PHE A 106 -22.69 24.56 -3.11
C PHE A 106 -24.12 24.58 -3.62
N GLU A 107 -24.49 25.53 -4.47
CA GLU A 107 -25.80 25.58 -5.11
C GLU A 107 -26.04 24.32 -5.97
N ALA A 108 -25.10 23.98 -6.85
CA ALA A 108 -25.19 22.77 -7.66
C ALA A 108 -25.28 21.50 -6.81
N GLY A 109 -24.45 21.39 -5.76
CA GLY A 109 -24.50 20.28 -4.81
C GLY A 109 -25.82 20.21 -4.05
N HIS A 110 -26.41 21.35 -3.71
CA HIS A 110 -27.72 21.44 -3.06
C HIS A 110 -28.83 20.91 -3.96
N GLN A 111 -28.92 21.42 -5.20
CA GLN A 111 -29.90 20.98 -6.21
C GLN A 111 -29.80 19.46 -6.49
N MET A 112 -28.58 18.91 -6.55
CA MET A 112 -28.36 17.47 -6.69
C MET A 112 -28.80 16.67 -5.45
N SER A 113 -28.78 17.30 -4.27
CA SER A 113 -29.13 16.66 -3.00
C SER A 113 -30.61 16.74 -2.64
N GLU A 114 -31.38 17.68 -3.21
CA GLU A 114 -32.81 17.85 -2.91
C GLU A 114 -33.65 16.60 -3.26
N HIS A 115 -33.17 15.76 -4.17
CA HIS A 115 -33.79 14.47 -4.49
C HIS A 115 -33.10 13.27 -3.82
N SER A 116 -32.02 13.51 -3.09
CA SER A 116 -31.21 12.51 -2.41
C SER A 116 -31.59 12.42 -0.93
N LYS A 117 -32.22 11.31 -0.52
CA LYS A 117 -32.56 11.00 0.89
C LYS A 117 -31.34 10.94 1.84
N PHE A 118 -30.12 11.20 1.37
CA PHE A 118 -28.87 11.14 2.14
C PHE A 118 -28.55 12.39 2.97
N ALA A 119 -29.15 13.55 2.69
CA ALA A 119 -28.76 14.81 3.34
C ALA A 119 -29.09 14.90 4.85
N LEU A 120 -30.11 14.17 5.33
CA LEU A 120 -30.63 14.32 6.69
C LEU A 120 -29.89 13.54 7.78
N ARG A 121 -29.09 12.51 7.44
CA ARG A 121 -28.55 11.59 8.46
C ARG A 121 -27.19 11.97 9.03
N ASN A 122 -26.44 12.87 8.38
CA ASN A 122 -25.05 13.17 8.77
C ASN A 122 -24.87 14.50 9.52
N PHE A 123 -25.86 15.39 9.54
CA PHE A 123 -25.73 16.71 10.17
C PHE A 123 -26.11 16.78 11.66
N ILE A 124 -26.74 15.74 12.23
CA ILE A 124 -27.26 15.78 13.61
C ILE A 124 -26.13 15.68 14.67
N ASN A 125 -24.93 15.19 14.31
CA ASN A 125 -23.85 14.93 15.28
C ASN A 125 -22.58 15.77 15.08
N ALA A 126 -22.59 16.80 14.23
CA ALA A 126 -21.42 17.67 14.08
C ALA A 126 -21.34 18.66 15.27
N PRO A 127 -20.24 18.70 16.04
CA PRO A 127 -20.07 19.69 17.10
C PRO A 127 -20.07 21.10 16.51
N ARG A 128 -21.03 21.92 16.93
CA ARG A 128 -21.14 23.34 16.56
C ARG A 128 -19.83 24.05 16.89
N ARG A 129 -19.17 24.62 15.89
CA ARG A 129 -18.03 25.52 16.13
C ARG A 129 -18.53 26.73 16.94
N PRO A 130 -17.77 27.20 17.94
CA PRO A 130 -18.11 28.43 18.67
C PRO A 130 -18.12 29.62 17.72
N ASN A 131 -19.28 30.29 17.70
CA ASN A 131 -19.66 31.47 16.95
C ASN A 131 -18.52 32.38 16.49
N ARG A 132 -18.24 32.38 15.18
CA ARG A 132 -17.89 33.63 14.47
C ARG A 132 -19.21 34.20 13.96
N SER A 133 -19.73 35.19 14.65
CA SER A 133 -20.92 35.94 14.24
C SER A 133 -20.55 36.77 13.00
N ILE A 134 -20.75 36.21 11.81
CA ILE A 134 -20.77 36.99 10.58
C ILE A 134 -22.24 37.38 10.36
N PRO A 135 -22.61 38.67 10.36
CA PRO A 135 -23.95 39.09 9.99
C PRO A 135 -24.15 38.80 8.49
N ILE A 136 -24.86 37.72 8.18
CA ILE A 136 -25.30 37.43 6.82
C ILE A 136 -26.57 38.25 6.59
N GLU A 137 -26.42 39.44 6.02
CA GLU A 137 -27.53 40.22 5.48
C GLU A 137 -28.00 39.52 4.20
N ILE A 138 -29.02 38.67 4.33
CA ILE A 138 -29.68 38.03 3.19
C ILE A 138 -30.48 39.10 2.47
N ARG A 139 -29.88 39.72 1.44
CA ARG A 139 -30.62 40.56 0.51
C ARG A 139 -31.51 39.66 -0.37
N PRO A 140 -32.80 39.98 -0.54
CA PRO A 140 -33.64 39.27 -1.50
C PRO A 140 -33.11 39.52 -2.92
N THR A 141 -32.35 38.57 -3.45
CA THR A 141 -31.93 38.60 -4.85
C THR A 141 -33.08 38.11 -5.71
N THR A 142 -33.58 38.98 -6.57
CA THR A 142 -34.51 38.64 -7.65
C THR A 142 -33.90 37.49 -8.47
N PRO A 143 -34.65 36.41 -8.74
CA PRO A 143 -34.12 35.28 -9.47
C PRO A 143 -33.68 35.72 -10.88
N PRO A 144 -32.47 35.35 -11.33
CA PRO A 144 -32.05 35.62 -12.70
C PRO A 144 -32.98 34.87 -13.67
N ASN A 145 -33.48 35.61 -14.67
CA ASN A 145 -34.30 35.08 -15.74
C ASN A 145 -33.43 34.23 -16.67
N PHE A 146 -33.52 32.91 -16.55
CA PHE A 146 -32.72 31.93 -17.31
C PHE A 146 -33.19 31.70 -18.76
N ASN A 147 -34.12 32.50 -19.30
CA ASN A 147 -34.64 32.28 -20.66
C ASN A 147 -33.80 32.89 -21.80
N GLN A 148 -32.55 33.29 -21.58
CA GLN A 148 -31.68 33.80 -22.66
C GLN A 148 -30.22 33.41 -22.50
N VAL A 149 -29.89 32.11 -22.65
CA VAL A 149 -28.55 31.72 -23.16
C VAL A 149 -28.66 30.42 -23.98
N GLU A 150 -29.43 30.43 -25.07
CA GLU A 150 -29.12 29.54 -26.20
C GLU A 150 -28.07 30.25 -27.06
N SER A 151 -26.81 29.85 -26.88
CA SER A 151 -25.74 30.17 -27.82
C SER A 151 -24.89 28.92 -28.02
N THR A 152 -25.37 28.11 -28.97
CA THR A 152 -24.58 27.45 -30.01
C THR A 152 -23.14 27.09 -29.64
N LEU A 153 -22.97 25.92 -29.03
CA LEU A 153 -21.72 25.18 -29.10
C LEU A 153 -21.87 24.13 -30.22
N GLU A 154 -21.50 24.51 -31.44
CA GLU A 154 -21.20 23.56 -32.50
C GLU A 154 -20.02 22.69 -32.06
N LEU A 155 -20.30 21.42 -31.73
CA LEU A 155 -19.28 20.39 -31.64
C LEU A 155 -18.71 20.11 -33.03
N ARG A 156 -17.50 20.59 -33.30
CA ARG A 156 -16.67 20.05 -34.38
C ARG A 156 -16.16 18.66 -34.00
N PRO A 157 -16.43 17.60 -34.80
CA PRO A 157 -15.79 16.31 -34.61
C PRO A 157 -14.31 16.41 -34.96
N ALA A 158 -13.44 16.18 -33.97
CA ALA A 158 -12.01 16.01 -34.17
C ALA A 158 -11.77 14.70 -34.95
N GLN A 159 -11.48 14.86 -36.23
CA GLN A 159 -10.94 13.79 -37.06
C GLN A 159 -9.47 13.50 -36.68
N MET A 160 -9.19 12.20 -36.59
CA MET A 160 -7.95 11.53 -37.01
C MET A 160 -6.60 11.99 -36.42
N ALA A 161 -6.01 11.11 -35.62
CA ALA A 161 -4.75 10.46 -36.01
C ALA A 161 -4.51 9.24 -35.09
N ALA A 162 -4.68 8.05 -35.64
CA ALA A 162 -4.19 6.81 -35.04
C ALA A 162 -2.68 6.68 -35.33
N PRO A 163 -1.80 6.54 -34.32
CA PRO A 163 -0.47 6.01 -34.54
C PRO A 163 -0.54 4.48 -34.50
N GLY A 164 -0.33 3.91 -35.68
CA GLY A 164 0.38 2.67 -35.97
C GLY A 164 0.48 1.62 -34.86
N GLY A 165 -0.15 0.48 -35.12
CA GLY A 165 0.16 -0.76 -34.43
C GLY A 165 1.65 -1.11 -34.54
N GLN A 166 2.20 -1.54 -33.41
CA GLN A 166 3.31 -2.47 -33.40
C GLN A 166 2.90 -3.66 -32.52
N ASP A 167 2.67 -4.76 -33.23
CA ASP A 167 2.83 -6.15 -32.81
C ASP A 167 3.42 -6.36 -31.42
N LEU A 168 2.55 -6.75 -30.47
CA LEU A 168 2.96 -7.42 -29.24
C LEU A 168 2.39 -8.84 -29.20
N ALA A 169 2.55 -9.56 -30.32
CA ALA A 169 2.16 -10.95 -30.48
C ALA A 169 3.37 -11.82 -30.86
N THR A 170 4.51 -11.72 -30.14
CA THR A 170 5.58 -12.73 -30.22
C THR A 170 6.57 -12.62 -29.06
N MET A 171 6.15 -12.98 -27.85
CA MET A 171 7.12 -13.35 -26.80
C MET A 171 6.63 -14.57 -26.04
N LYS A 172 6.35 -15.62 -26.81
CA LYS A 172 6.10 -16.99 -26.35
C LYS A 172 7.17 -17.86 -27.00
N ARG A 173 8.01 -18.50 -26.18
CA ARG A 173 9.10 -19.47 -26.46
C ARG A 173 10.51 -18.95 -26.18
N ARG A 174 11.05 -19.32 -25.00
CA ARG A 174 12.38 -19.97 -24.82
C ARG A 174 12.79 -20.02 -23.34
N ARG A 175 12.27 -21.02 -22.63
CA ARG A 175 12.96 -21.72 -21.53
C ARG A 175 12.55 -23.18 -21.67
N ARG A 176 12.92 -23.84 -22.78
CA ARG A 176 14.13 -24.67 -22.89
C ARG A 176 14.35 -25.48 -21.61
N ASP A 177 13.74 -26.66 -21.66
CA ASP A 177 14.11 -27.86 -20.95
C ASP A 177 15.63 -27.93 -20.74
N HIS A 178 16.06 -27.76 -19.51
CA HIS A 178 17.32 -28.32 -19.04
C HIS A 178 16.95 -29.40 -18.03
N ARG A 179 16.63 -30.58 -18.57
CA ARG A 179 16.65 -31.82 -17.79
C ARG A 179 18.12 -32.16 -17.57
N ASP A 180 18.60 -31.97 -16.36
CA ASP A 180 19.84 -32.60 -15.93
C ASP A 180 19.64 -34.13 -15.88
N PRO A 181 20.56 -34.91 -16.47
CA PRO A 181 20.53 -36.36 -16.36
C PRO A 181 20.86 -36.77 -14.92
N ARG A 182 20.00 -37.61 -14.33
CA ARG A 182 20.25 -38.27 -13.05
C ARG A 182 21.56 -39.08 -13.14
N PRO A 183 22.50 -38.97 -12.20
CA PRO A 183 23.57 -39.92 -12.08
C PRO A 183 22.99 -41.27 -11.61
N GLY A 184 23.10 -42.28 -12.47
CA GLY A 184 22.82 -43.67 -12.11
C GLY A 184 23.82 -44.16 -11.08
N GLY A 185 23.37 -44.30 -9.84
CA GLY A 185 24.12 -44.97 -8.79
C GLY A 185 23.96 -46.49 -8.92
N ASN A 186 25.02 -47.15 -9.36
CA ASN A 186 25.22 -48.59 -9.18
C ASN A 186 25.29 -48.90 -7.68
N TYR A 187 24.39 -49.76 -7.21
CA TYR A 187 24.59 -50.48 -5.95
C TYR A 187 25.28 -51.82 -6.26
N PRO A 188 26.43 -52.13 -5.64
CA PRO A 188 26.97 -53.48 -5.67
C PRO A 188 26.11 -54.39 -4.79
N ASP A 189 25.78 -55.54 -5.37
CA ASP A 189 25.12 -56.66 -4.72
C ASP A 189 26.10 -57.28 -3.71
N SER A 190 25.76 -57.22 -2.42
CA SER A 190 26.51 -57.90 -1.37
C SER A 190 25.89 -59.27 -1.14
N SER A 191 26.57 -60.29 -1.63
CA SER A 191 26.39 -61.70 -1.23
C SER A 191 26.90 -61.96 0.18
#